data_AF-A0A7C1M408-F1
#
_entry.id   AF-A0A7C1M408-F1
#
_cell.length_a   1.000
_cell.length_b   1.000
_cell.length_c   1.000
_cell.angle_alpha   90.00
_cell.angle_beta   90.00
_cell.angle_gamma   90.00
#
_symmetry.space_group_name_H-M   'P 1'
#
loop_
_entity.id
_entity.type
_entity.pdbx_description
1 polymer ?
#
loop_
_entity_poly.entity_id
_entity_poly.type
_entity_poly.pdbx_seq_one_letter_code
_entity_poly.pdbx_strand_id
1 'polypeptide(L)'
;MSFVSGDTGSKLEVTCKDNDTGVVIDLTGSTVKLKWDDAAGALQTKTMTITDAVNGIAEYQFLADELFPRQMKFEVEITDSGSNVLHNIELIRENVREVLA
;
A
#
# COMPACT_ATOMS: atom_id res chain seq x y z
N MET A 1 -6.23 -1.21 11.19
CA MET A 1 -6.48 -2.61 11.58
C MET A 1 -5.13 -3.32 11.57
N SER A 2 -4.80 -4.15 12.56
CA SER A 2 -3.52 -4.89 12.55
C SER A 2 -3.64 -6.18 11.73
N PHE A 3 -2.61 -6.52 10.97
CA PHE A 3 -2.61 -7.65 10.04
C PHE A 3 -2.29 -8.99 10.69
N VAL A 4 -2.82 -10.07 10.11
CA VAL A 4 -2.58 -11.46 10.50
C VAL A 4 -2.10 -12.24 9.29
N SER A 5 -1.12 -13.13 9.49
CA SER A 5 -0.62 -14.00 8.43
C SER A 5 -1.73 -14.93 7.91
N GLY A 6 -1.80 -15.13 6.60
CA GLY A 6 -2.80 -16.01 5.98
C GLY A 6 -4.19 -15.38 5.77
N ASP A 7 -4.41 -14.14 6.21
CA ASP A 7 -5.63 -13.40 5.88
C ASP A 7 -5.75 -13.17 4.37
N THR A 8 -6.97 -13.33 3.83
CA THR A 8 -7.28 -13.09 2.40
C THR A 8 -8.21 -11.88 2.18
N GLY A 9 -8.59 -11.20 3.28
CA GLY A 9 -9.49 -10.04 3.27
C GLY A 9 -8.94 -8.79 3.94
N SER A 10 -7.72 -8.88 4.48
CA SER A 10 -7.05 -7.74 5.13
C SER A 10 -6.72 -6.68 4.08
N LYS A 11 -7.03 -5.42 4.38
CA LYS A 11 -6.89 -4.28 3.48
C LYS A 11 -5.93 -3.24 4.04
N LEU A 12 -5.04 -2.73 3.18
CA LEU A 12 -4.27 -1.52 3.45
C LEU A 12 -4.89 -0.37 2.66
N GLU A 13 -5.51 0.56 3.38
CA GLU A 13 -5.97 1.84 2.85
C GLU A 13 -4.90 2.91 3.12
N VAL A 14 -4.61 3.72 2.10
CA VAL A 14 -3.67 4.83 2.20
C VAL A 14 -4.34 6.12 1.72
N THR A 15 -4.03 7.22 2.40
CA THR A 15 -4.35 8.57 1.95
C THR A 15 -3.06 9.25 1.50
N CYS A 16 -2.94 9.54 0.21
CA CYS A 16 -1.78 10.17 -0.39
C CYS A 16 -1.82 11.69 -0.13
N LYS A 17 -0.78 12.22 0.53
CA LYS A 17 -0.65 13.64 0.85
C LYS A 17 0.70 14.17 0.45
N ASP A 18 0.73 15.41 0.00
CA ASP A 18 1.94 16.19 -0.15
C ASP A 18 2.53 16.46 1.24
N ASN A 19 3.81 16.14 1.43
CA ASN A 19 4.43 16.20 2.75
C ASN A 19 4.71 17.63 3.22
N ASP A 20 4.93 18.57 2.28
CA ASP A 20 5.30 19.94 2.59
C ASP A 20 4.06 20.76 2.98
N THR A 21 2.93 20.49 2.33
CA THR A 21 1.68 21.24 2.51
C THR A 21 0.63 20.49 3.33
N GLY A 22 0.74 19.17 3.45
CA GLY A 22 -0.26 18.30 4.09
C GLY A 22 -1.55 18.13 3.29
N VAL A 23 -1.63 18.67 2.08
CA VAL A 23 -2.82 18.60 1.20
C VAL A 23 -2.88 17.23 0.53
N VAL A 24 -4.10 16.71 0.33
CA VAL A 24 -4.31 15.45 -0.38
C VAL A 24 -3.89 15.57 -1.85
N ILE A 25 -3.28 14.51 -2.37
CA ILE A 25 -2.93 14.40 -3.79
C ILE A 25 -4.15 13.83 -4.51
N ASP A 26 -4.70 14.57 -5.47
CA ASP A 26 -5.76 14.06 -6.35
C ASP A 26 -5.22 12.94 -7.23
N LEU A 27 -5.83 11.76 -7.16
CA LEU A 27 -5.42 10.56 -7.89
C LEU A 27 -6.20 10.38 -9.21
N THR A 28 -6.95 11.39 -9.67
CA THR A 28 -7.73 11.30 -10.91
C THR A 28 -6.82 11.06 -12.12
N GLY A 29 -7.05 9.92 -12.79
CA GLY A 29 -6.24 9.49 -13.93
C GLY A 29 -4.88 8.89 -13.56
N SER A 30 -4.61 8.72 -12.26
CA SER A 30 -3.37 8.13 -11.76
C SER A 30 -3.47 6.60 -11.66
N THR A 31 -2.32 5.95 -11.55
CA THR A 31 -2.18 4.56 -11.12
C THR A 31 -1.41 4.53 -9.80
N VAL A 32 -1.88 3.77 -8.82
CA VAL A 32 -1.19 3.59 -7.54
C VAL A 32 -0.74 2.14 -7.41
N LYS A 33 0.51 1.92 -7.00
CA LYS A 33 1.07 0.59 -6.74
C LYS A 33 1.54 0.48 -5.30
N LEU A 34 1.31 -0.69 -4.71
CA LEU A 34 1.90 -1.13 -3.46
C LEU A 34 3.07 -2.07 -3.76
N LYS A 35 4.21 -1.85 -3.10
CA LYS A 35 5.39 -2.70 -3.21
C LYS A 35 5.86 -3.18 -1.85
N TRP A 36 6.37 -4.41 -1.81
CA TRP A 36 7.01 -5.00 -0.64
C TRP A 36 7.91 -6.17 -1.03
N ASP A 37 8.89 -6.51 -0.20
CA ASP A 37 9.61 -7.78 -0.33
C ASP A 37 8.82 -8.90 0.33
N ASP A 38 8.54 -9.99 -0.39
CA ASP A 38 7.90 -11.18 0.16
C ASP A 38 8.80 -11.96 1.12
N ALA A 39 8.30 -13.11 1.62
CA ALA A 39 9.04 -13.95 2.55
C ALA A 39 10.33 -14.54 1.94
N ALA A 40 10.41 -14.67 0.62
CA ALA A 40 11.59 -15.11 -0.11
C ALA A 40 12.55 -13.95 -0.47
N GLY A 41 12.17 -12.71 -0.17
CA GLY A 41 12.94 -11.51 -0.52
C GLY A 41 12.75 -11.07 -1.98
N ALA A 42 11.71 -11.56 -2.68
CA ALA A 42 11.36 -11.07 -4.00
C ALA A 42 10.45 -9.85 -3.90
N LEU A 43 10.75 -8.83 -4.71
CA LEU A 43 9.95 -7.61 -4.77
C LEU A 43 8.60 -7.90 -5.43
N GLN A 44 7.55 -7.74 -4.65
CA GLN A 44 6.17 -7.73 -5.10
C GLN A 44 5.77 -6.32 -5.50
N THR A 45 4.98 -6.21 -6.57
CA THR A 45 4.41 -4.95 -7.04
C THR A 45 2.98 -5.20 -7.46
N LYS A 46 2.03 -4.55 -6.79
CA LYS A 46 0.60 -4.75 -7.01
C LYS A 46 -0.10 -3.42 -7.22
N THR A 47 -1.07 -3.38 -8.12
CA THR A 47 -1.90 -2.20 -8.34
C THR A 47 -2.93 -2.08 -7.22
N MET A 48 -3.00 -0.91 -6.58
CA MET A 48 -4.05 -0.56 -5.63
C MET A 48 -5.31 -0.10 -6.36
N THR A 49 -6.47 -0.32 -5.76
CA THR A 49 -7.74 0.26 -6.24
C THR A 49 -7.88 1.66 -5.68
N ILE A 50 -8.05 2.66 -6.55
CA ILE A 50 -8.39 4.03 -6.11
C ILE A 50 -9.87 4.04 -5.74
N THR A 51 -10.17 4.27 -4.46
CA THR A 51 -11.54 4.24 -3.91
C THR A 51 -12.16 5.63 -3.82
N ASP A 52 -11.33 6.65 -3.65
CA ASP A 52 -11.72 8.07 -3.71
C ASP A 52 -10.57 8.89 -4.30
N ALA A 53 -10.66 9.19 -5.60
CA ALA A 53 -9.60 9.89 -6.31
C ALA A 53 -9.39 11.32 -5.80
N VAL A 54 -10.47 12.06 -5.57
CA VAL A 54 -10.43 13.48 -5.18
C VAL A 54 -9.83 13.66 -3.78
N ASN A 55 -10.08 12.71 -2.87
CA ASN A 55 -9.51 12.72 -1.53
C ASN A 55 -8.19 11.93 -1.41
N GLY A 56 -7.66 11.44 -2.53
CA GLY A 56 -6.37 10.77 -2.58
C GLY A 56 -6.32 9.40 -1.88
N ILE A 57 -7.42 8.63 -1.91
CA ILE A 57 -7.54 7.35 -1.20
C ILE A 57 -7.39 6.17 -2.17
N ALA A 58 -6.49 5.25 -1.82
CA ALA A 58 -6.29 3.99 -2.51
C ALA A 58 -6.22 2.82 -1.53
N GLU A 59 -6.67 1.64 -1.95
CA GLU A 59 -6.74 0.44 -1.13
C GLU A 59 -6.14 -0.77 -1.86
N TYR A 60 -5.43 -1.63 -1.12
CA TYR A 60 -5.07 -2.97 -1.58
C TYR A 60 -5.60 -4.02 -0.60
N GLN A 61 -6.32 -5.01 -1.11
CA GLN A 61 -6.70 -6.21 -0.36
C GLN A 61 -5.63 -7.28 -0.59
N PHE A 62 -5.01 -7.72 0.50
CA PHE A 62 -4.02 -8.79 0.46
C PHE A 62 -4.66 -10.14 0.16
N LEU A 63 -3.96 -10.91 -0.67
CA LEU A 63 -4.32 -12.29 -1.01
C LEU A 63 -3.67 -13.28 -0.04
N ALA A 64 -4.01 -14.56 -0.21
CA ALA A 64 -3.37 -15.65 0.52
C ALA A 64 -1.84 -15.56 0.39
N ASP A 65 -1.15 -15.82 1.50
CA ASP A 65 0.31 -15.85 1.61
C ASP A 65 1.04 -14.51 1.33
N GLU A 66 0.32 -13.41 1.09
CA GLU A 66 0.96 -12.09 0.91
C GLU A 66 1.31 -11.43 2.25
N LEU A 67 0.56 -11.76 3.31
CA LEU A 67 0.84 -11.37 4.69
C LEU A 67 1.51 -12.53 5.43
N PHE A 68 2.70 -12.26 5.99
CA PHE A 68 3.50 -13.26 6.69
C PHE A 68 4.14 -12.69 7.96
N PRO A 69 4.41 -13.52 8.98
CA PRO A 69 4.80 -13.04 10.31
C PRO A 69 6.13 -12.29 10.31
N ARG A 70 6.07 -10.95 10.35
CA ARG A 70 7.18 -10.01 10.62
C ARG A 70 6.66 -8.57 10.69
N GLN A 71 7.56 -7.63 10.93
CA GLN A 71 7.32 -6.24 10.54
C GLN A 71 7.47 -6.10 9.03
N MET A 72 6.35 -6.07 8.31
CA MET A 72 6.34 -5.81 6.88
C MET A 72 6.51 -4.31 6.61
N LYS A 73 7.11 -3.99 5.46
CA LYS A 73 7.39 -2.63 5.01
C LYS A 73 6.78 -2.47 3.63
N PHE A 74 6.03 -1.41 3.44
CA PHE A 74 5.34 -1.15 2.19
C PHE A 74 5.73 0.22 1.63
N GLU A 75 5.93 0.25 0.32
CA GLU A 75 6.12 1.46 -0.47
C GLU A 75 4.88 1.66 -1.36
N VAL A 76 4.43 2.91 -1.45
CA VAL A 76 3.38 3.36 -2.36
C VAL A 76 4.03 4.17 -3.47
N GLU A 77 3.84 3.73 -4.70
CA GLU A 77 4.24 4.45 -5.92
C GLU A 77 2.98 4.99 -6.60
N ILE A 78 2.96 6.29 -6.92
CA ILE A 78 1.92 6.91 -7.74
C ILE A 78 2.53 7.23 -9.09
N THR A 79 1.88 6.82 -10.17
CA THR A 79 2.10 7.36 -11.51
C THR A 79 0.93 8.28 -11.83
N ASP A 80 1.18 9.58 -11.95
CA ASP A 80 0.13 10.57 -12.22
C ASP A 80 -0.31 10.60 -13.70
N SER A 81 -1.32 11.40 -14.01
CA SER A 81 -1.82 11.56 -15.39
C SER A 81 -0.82 12.20 -16.35
N GLY A 82 0.20 12.89 -15.82
CA GLY A 82 1.35 13.42 -16.55
C GLY A 82 2.50 12.43 -16.72
N SER A 83 2.34 11.18 -16.26
CA SER A 83 3.39 10.15 -16.20
C SER A 83 4.55 10.46 -15.25
N ASN A 84 4.39 11.42 -14.31
CA ASN A 84 5.35 11.60 -13.23
C ASN A 84 5.20 10.48 -12.21
N VAL A 85 6.32 10.06 -11.63
CA VAL A 85 6.36 9.00 -10.62
C VAL A 85 6.69 9.61 -9.26
N LEU A 86 5.85 9.31 -8.27
CA LEU A 86 5.98 9.75 -6.88
C LEU A 86 6.09 8.53 -5.97
N HIS A 87 6.93 8.63 -4.93
CA HIS A 87 7.10 7.60 -3.91
C HIS A 87 6.81 8.20 -2.53
N ASN A 88 6.25 7.40 -1.62
CA ASN A 88 6.13 7.83 -0.23
C ASN A 88 7.53 7.99 0.41
N ILE A 89 7.72 9.06 1.17
CA ILE A 89 9.00 9.40 1.81
C ILE A 89 9.38 8.35 2.87
N GLU A 90 8.40 7.96 3.70
CA GLU A 90 8.60 6.95 4.74
C GLU A 90 7.80 5.70 4.44
N LEU A 91 8.48 4.54 4.46
CA LEU A 91 7.83 3.24 4.31
C LEU A 91 6.77 3.02 5.41
N ILE A 92 5.60 2.56 4.99
CA ILE A 92 4.54 2.12 5.90
C ILE A 92 5.02 0.84 6.56
N ARG A 93 4.99 0.78 7.89
CA ARG A 93 5.47 -0.36 8.68
C ARG A 93 4.33 -0.96 9.46
N GLU A 94 4.01 -2.22 9.18
CA GLU A 94 2.94 -2.95 9.85
C GLU A 94 3.48 -4.24 10.45
N ASN A 95 3.13 -4.49 11.71
CA ASN A 95 3.46 -5.75 12.36
C ASN A 95 2.37 -6.77 11.99
N VAL A 96 2.76 -7.79 11.23
CA VAL A 96 1.90 -8.94 10.90
C VAL A 96 2.13 -10.01 11.96
N ARG A 97 1.07 -10.38 12.68
CA ARG A 97 1.13 -11.47 13.67
C ARG A 97 0.82 -12.82 13.04
N GLU A 98 1.22 -13.89 13.71
CA GLU A 98 0.76 -15.25 13.37
C GLU A 98 -0.75 -15.41 13.58
N VAL A 99 -1.38 -16.26 12.76
CA VAL A 99 -2.73 -16.77 12.99
C VAL A 99 -2.73 -17.67 14.23
N LEU A 100 -3.79 -17.64 15.02
CA LEU A 100 -3.91 -18.52 16.19
C LEU A 100 -4.20 -19.95 15.70
N ALA A 101 -3.57 -20.94 16.34
CA ALA A 101 -3.82 -22.36 16.11
C ALA A 101 -5.17 -22.81 16.67
#